data_AF-A0A2E3LVS0-F1
#
_entry.id   AF-A0A2E3LVS0-F1
#
_cell.length_a   1.000
_cell.length_b   1.000
_cell.length_c   1.000
_cell.angle_alpha   90.00
_cell.angle_beta   90.00
_cell.angle_gamma   90.00
#
_symmetry.space_group_name_H-M   'P 1'
#
loop_
_entity.id
_entity.type
_entity.pdbx_description
1 polymer ?
#
loop_
_entity_poly.entity_id
_entity_poly.type
_entity_poly.pdbx_seq_one_letter_code
_entity_poly.pdbx_strand_id
1 'polypeptide(L)'
;MAIWVAIKAFFKALRSPTSAKEWMQGADKSVESKKTKEEPKVDPSHLRLLRLMQENGRLIDFLKEDIQPFSDAQVGAAVRKIHSDCGKMLEEMVTVRPVFEEAEGAVIQVPRGYDPSEIKVVGNVQGEPPFSGKLVHKGWRAAKRSLPKHVGELNEEVIVPAEVELTK
;
A
#
# COMPACT_ATOMS: atom_id res chain seq x y z
N MET A 1 45.46 -0.47 -11.89
CA MET A 1 46.00 0.89 -11.66
C MET A 1 45.81 1.40 -10.22
N ALA A 2 44.68 1.10 -9.54
CA ALA A 2 44.38 1.64 -8.20
C ALA A 2 45.29 1.13 -7.05
N ILE A 3 45.74 -0.13 -7.08
CA ILE A 3 46.55 -0.72 -6.00
C ILE A 3 47.93 -0.03 -5.87
N TRP A 4 48.53 0.35 -7.00
CA TRP A 4 49.83 1.06 -7.01
C TRP A 4 49.73 2.50 -6.47
N VAL A 5 48.56 3.13 -6.60
CA VAL A 5 48.28 4.46 -6.06
C VAL A 5 48.12 4.38 -4.53
N ALA A 6 47.44 3.35 -4.03
CA ALA A 6 47.26 3.15 -2.59
C ALA A 6 48.59 2.86 -1.86
N ILE A 7 49.48 2.05 -2.45
CA ILE A 7 50.79 1.73 -1.86
C ILE A 7 51.69 2.98 -1.82
N LYS A 8 51.73 3.78 -2.90
CA LYS A 8 52.48 5.06 -2.90
C LYS A 8 51.95 6.07 -1.89
N ALA A 9 50.63 6.16 -1.74
CA ALA A 9 49.99 7.01 -0.74
C ALA A 9 50.39 6.59 0.68
N PHE A 10 50.40 5.28 0.97
CA PHE A 10 50.77 4.73 2.26
C PHE A 10 52.22 5.03 2.65
N PHE A 11 53.19 4.76 1.74
CA PHE A 11 54.61 5.04 2.01
C PHE A 11 54.94 6.54 2.09
N LYS A 12 54.19 7.40 1.38
CA LYS A 12 54.36 8.85 1.47
C LYS A 12 53.79 9.42 2.78
N ALA A 13 52.68 8.89 3.27
CA ALA A 13 52.10 9.26 4.56
C ALA A 13 53.01 8.86 5.74
N LEU A 14 53.68 7.72 5.64
CA LEU A 14 54.69 7.26 6.63
C LEU A 14 55.94 8.15 6.70
N ARG A 15 56.29 8.86 5.61
CA ARG A 15 57.53 9.63 5.51
C ARG A 15 57.37 11.11 5.88
N SER A 16 56.14 11.63 5.92
CA SER A 16 55.85 13.02 6.25
C SER A 16 54.48 13.16 6.93
N PRO A 17 54.41 13.20 8.27
CA PRO A 17 53.15 13.30 9.02
C PRO A 17 52.41 14.63 8.78
N THR A 18 53.09 15.66 8.27
CA THR A 18 52.51 16.97 7.95
C THR A 18 51.63 16.91 6.70
N SER A 19 52.00 16.13 5.69
CA SER A 19 51.24 15.99 4.43
C SER A 19 49.93 15.20 4.60
N ALA A 20 49.82 14.38 5.65
CA ALA A 20 48.59 13.67 5.97
C ALA A 20 47.46 14.62 6.43
N LYS A 21 47.81 15.72 7.12
CA LYS A 21 46.84 16.73 7.58
C LYS A 21 46.26 17.55 6.43
N GLU A 22 47.07 17.91 5.43
CA GLU A 22 46.61 18.63 4.24
C GLU A 22 45.68 17.77 3.37
N TRP A 23 45.92 16.46 3.30
CA TRP A 23 45.06 15.52 2.58
C TRP A 23 43.73 15.25 3.29
N MET A 24 43.70 15.20 4.62
CA MET A 24 42.44 15.10 5.37
C MET A 24 41.57 16.34 5.18
N GLN A 25 42.16 17.53 5.10
CA GLN A 25 41.41 18.77 4.87
C GLN A 25 40.87 18.91 3.44
N GLY A 26 41.50 18.28 2.45
CA GLY A 26 41.00 18.26 1.06
C GLY A 26 39.94 17.18 0.80
N ALA A 27 40.02 16.03 1.48
CA ALA A 27 39.06 14.95 1.34
C ALA A 27 37.69 15.29 1.97
N ASP A 28 37.68 16.05 3.07
CA ASP A 28 36.47 16.45 3.79
C ASP A 28 35.50 17.25 2.90
N LYS A 29 36.02 18.08 1.99
CA LYS A 29 35.18 18.89 1.08
C LYS A 29 34.59 18.12 -0.10
N SER A 30 35.07 16.92 -0.40
CA SER A 30 34.64 16.14 -1.58
C SER A 30 33.58 15.09 -1.29
N VAL A 31 33.31 14.79 -0.01
CA VAL A 31 32.36 13.74 0.40
C VAL A 31 31.00 14.32 0.81
N GLU A 32 30.90 15.62 1.09
CA GLU A 32 29.68 16.23 1.65
C GLU A 32 28.66 16.73 0.61
N SER A 33 28.89 16.51 -0.69
CA SER A 33 27.98 16.97 -1.76
C SER A 33 27.47 15.86 -2.69
N LYS A 34 26.96 14.76 -2.10
CA LYS A 34 25.97 13.92 -2.77
C LYS A 34 25.13 13.10 -1.79
N LYS A 35 24.49 13.77 -0.83
CA LYS A 35 23.22 13.25 -0.30
C LYS A 35 22.18 13.42 -1.39
N THR A 36 22.11 12.42 -2.28
CA THR A 36 20.93 12.20 -3.12
C THR A 36 19.75 12.20 -2.17
N LYS A 37 18.85 13.15 -2.35
CA LYS A 37 17.57 13.22 -1.65
C LYS A 37 16.83 11.95 -2.05
N GLU A 38 16.90 10.91 -1.22
CA GLU A 38 16.13 9.68 -1.43
C GLU A 38 14.66 10.09 -1.45
N GLU A 39 14.05 10.05 -2.63
CA GLU A 39 12.61 10.21 -2.75
C GLU A 39 11.94 9.13 -1.90
N PRO A 40 10.85 9.46 -1.19
CA PRO A 40 10.18 8.48 -0.36
C PRO A 40 9.77 7.30 -1.23
N LYS A 41 10.35 6.13 -0.96
CA LYS A 41 9.99 4.89 -1.65
C LYS A 41 8.52 4.60 -1.32
N VAL A 42 7.65 4.81 -2.31
CA VAL A 42 6.22 4.55 -2.18
C VAL A 42 6.02 3.06 -1.91
N ASP A 43 5.17 2.69 -0.94
CA ASP A 43 4.85 1.29 -0.70
C ASP A 43 3.86 0.79 -1.78
N PRO A 44 4.25 -0.14 -2.67
CA PRO A 44 3.39 -0.63 -3.75
C PRO A 44 2.36 -1.67 -3.28
N SER A 45 2.18 -1.88 -1.97
CA SER A 45 1.22 -2.84 -1.40
C SER A 45 -0.21 -2.68 -1.93
N HIS A 46 -0.66 -1.45 -2.17
CA HIS A 46 -1.96 -1.14 -2.76
C HIS A 46 -2.10 -1.68 -4.20
N LEU A 47 -1.07 -1.55 -5.03
CA LEU A 47 -1.06 -2.07 -6.40
C LEU A 47 -1.00 -3.60 -6.42
N ARG A 48 -0.28 -4.21 -5.47
CA ARG A 48 -0.28 -5.66 -5.28
C ARG A 48 -1.66 -6.21 -4.94
N LEU A 49 -2.40 -5.54 -4.05
CA LEU A 49 -3.78 -5.92 -3.76
C LEU A 49 -4.66 -5.83 -5.00
N LEU A 50 -4.57 -4.72 -5.75
CA LEU A 50 -5.33 -4.55 -7.01
C LEU A 50 -5.00 -5.65 -8.03
N ARG A 51 -3.73 -6.02 -8.18
CA ARG A 51 -3.30 -7.11 -9.04
C ARG A 51 -3.97 -8.43 -8.66
N LEU A 52 -3.93 -8.81 -7.39
CA LEU A 52 -4.57 -10.05 -6.92
C LEU A 52 -6.09 -10.04 -7.15
N MET A 53 -6.74 -8.90 -6.90
CA MET A 53 -8.18 -8.74 -7.15
C MET A 53 -8.52 -8.81 -8.65
N GLN A 54 -7.63 -8.34 -9.52
CA GLN A 54 -7.81 -8.44 -10.97
C GLN A 54 -7.58 -9.88 -11.46
N GLU A 55 -6.45 -10.50 -11.12
CA GLU A 55 -6.08 -11.85 -11.59
C GLU A 55 -7.10 -12.91 -11.17
N ASN A 56 -7.67 -12.79 -9.97
CA ASN A 56 -8.61 -13.78 -9.45
C ASN A 56 -10.08 -13.39 -9.63
N GLY A 57 -10.40 -12.09 -9.67
CA GLY A 57 -11.78 -11.60 -9.60
C GLY A 57 -12.23 -10.74 -10.78
N ARG A 58 -11.34 -10.33 -11.68
CA ARG A 58 -11.61 -9.37 -12.77
C ARG A 58 -12.19 -8.03 -12.29
N LEU A 59 -11.79 -7.59 -11.08
CA LEU A 59 -12.36 -6.39 -10.46
C LEU A 59 -12.14 -5.12 -11.31
N ILE A 60 -10.94 -4.94 -11.85
CA ILE A 60 -10.60 -3.74 -12.63
C ILE A 60 -11.40 -3.75 -13.92
N ASP A 61 -11.47 -4.87 -14.63
CA ASP A 61 -12.30 -5.00 -15.84
C ASP A 61 -13.75 -4.63 -15.53
N PHE A 62 -14.32 -5.20 -14.48
CA PHE A 62 -15.71 -4.96 -14.10
C PHE A 62 -16.01 -3.48 -13.83
N LEU A 63 -15.12 -2.77 -13.14
CA LEU A 63 -15.31 -1.35 -12.82
C LEU A 63 -15.02 -0.42 -14.00
N LYS A 64 -14.29 -0.89 -15.02
CA LYS A 64 -13.90 -0.11 -16.20
C LYS A 64 -14.80 -0.38 -17.40
N GLU A 65 -15.58 -1.46 -17.39
CA GLU A 65 -16.58 -1.80 -18.39
C GLU A 65 -17.79 -0.84 -18.29
N ASP A 66 -18.30 -0.38 -19.43
CA ASP A 66 -19.58 0.34 -19.48
C ASP A 66 -20.73 -0.66 -19.43
N ILE A 67 -21.41 -0.72 -18.29
CA ILE A 67 -22.52 -1.65 -18.10
C ILE A 67 -23.89 -1.08 -18.52
N GLN A 68 -23.98 0.22 -18.89
CA GLN A 68 -25.25 0.87 -19.28
C GLN A 68 -26.01 0.13 -20.40
N PRO A 69 -25.37 -0.46 -21.42
CA PRO A 69 -26.09 -1.11 -22.50
C PRO A 69 -26.70 -2.48 -22.14
N PHE A 70 -26.34 -3.06 -21.00
CA PHE A 70 -26.73 -4.41 -20.62
C PHE A 70 -27.99 -4.41 -19.75
N SER A 71 -28.83 -5.44 -19.92
CA SER A 71 -29.98 -5.65 -19.03
C SER A 71 -29.54 -6.15 -17.65
N ASP A 72 -30.39 -5.94 -16.63
CA ASP A 72 -30.18 -6.47 -15.27
C ASP A 72 -29.93 -7.97 -15.24
N ALA A 73 -30.57 -8.73 -16.14
CA ALA A 73 -30.37 -10.17 -16.26
C ALA A 73 -28.95 -10.52 -16.75
N GLN A 74 -28.44 -9.79 -17.75
CA GLN A 74 -27.08 -9.96 -18.28
C GLN A 74 -26.03 -9.55 -17.24
N VAL A 75 -26.21 -8.39 -16.60
CA VAL A 75 -25.34 -7.93 -15.52
C VAL A 75 -25.34 -8.95 -14.38
N GLY A 76 -26.52 -9.38 -13.93
CA GLY A 76 -26.69 -10.37 -12.88
C GLY A 76 -26.06 -11.73 -13.21
N ALA A 77 -26.06 -12.15 -14.47
CA ALA A 77 -25.41 -13.39 -14.90
C ALA A 77 -23.88 -13.31 -14.78
N ALA A 78 -23.28 -12.19 -15.16
CA ALA A 78 -21.83 -12.00 -15.11
C ALA A 78 -21.31 -11.68 -13.70
N VAL A 79 -21.98 -10.77 -12.97
CA VAL A 79 -21.45 -10.19 -11.73
C VAL A 79 -21.38 -11.19 -10.57
N ARG A 80 -22.23 -12.22 -10.56
CA ARG A 80 -22.24 -13.21 -9.45
C ARG A 80 -20.90 -13.91 -9.29
N LYS A 81 -20.25 -14.26 -10.41
CA LYS A 81 -18.92 -14.89 -10.39
C LYS A 81 -17.85 -13.90 -9.92
N ILE A 82 -17.83 -12.70 -10.52
CA ILE A 82 -16.92 -11.60 -10.16
C ILE A 82 -17.01 -11.29 -8.65
N HIS A 83 -18.22 -11.13 -8.14
CA HIS A 83 -18.50 -10.90 -6.72
C HIS A 83 -18.00 -12.05 -5.85
N SER A 84 -18.30 -13.31 -6.20
CA SER A 84 -17.85 -14.47 -5.43
C SER A 84 -16.32 -14.55 -5.37
N ASP A 85 -15.64 -14.35 -6.49
CA ASP A 85 -14.19 -14.49 -6.58
C ASP A 85 -13.46 -13.33 -5.89
N CYS A 86 -13.93 -12.09 -6.07
CA CYS A 86 -13.44 -10.93 -5.32
C CYS A 86 -13.64 -11.10 -3.81
N GLY A 87 -14.80 -11.62 -3.38
CA GLY A 87 -15.10 -11.87 -1.97
C GLY A 87 -14.16 -12.89 -1.34
N LYS A 88 -13.88 -14.01 -2.04
CA LYS A 88 -12.89 -15.01 -1.60
C LYS A 88 -11.50 -14.42 -1.48
N MET A 89 -11.06 -13.65 -2.47
CA MET A 89 -9.75 -13.00 -2.47
C MET A 89 -9.59 -12.03 -1.29
N LEU A 90 -10.62 -11.22 -1.01
CA LEU A 90 -10.62 -10.29 0.11
C LEU A 90 -10.56 -11.03 1.46
N GLU A 91 -11.30 -12.13 1.58
CA GLU A 91 -11.29 -12.98 2.78
C GLU A 91 -9.92 -13.62 3.02
N GLU A 92 -9.24 -14.08 1.97
CA GLU A 92 -7.95 -14.76 2.07
C GLU A 92 -6.79 -13.80 2.41
N MET A 93 -6.77 -12.61 1.78
CA MET A 93 -5.66 -11.66 1.89
C MET A 93 -5.78 -10.69 3.06
N VAL A 94 -7.01 -10.27 3.41
CA VAL A 94 -7.25 -9.24 4.43
C VAL A 94 -8.24 -9.73 5.49
N THR A 95 -9.23 -10.56 5.18
CA THR A 95 -10.28 -10.95 6.15
C THR A 95 -10.94 -9.70 6.77
N VAL A 96 -11.99 -9.21 6.13
CA VAL A 96 -12.69 -8.00 6.59
C VAL A 96 -13.83 -8.38 7.52
N ARG A 97 -13.93 -7.71 8.66
CA ARG A 97 -14.99 -7.91 9.67
C ARG A 97 -15.61 -6.56 10.02
N PRO A 98 -16.88 -6.52 10.46
CA PRO A 98 -17.48 -5.25 10.79
C PRO A 98 -16.86 -4.68 12.07
N VAL A 99 -16.96 -3.35 12.25
CA VAL A 99 -16.54 -2.70 13.50
C VAL A 99 -17.58 -2.98 14.59
N PHE A 100 -18.86 -2.97 14.21
CA PHE A 100 -20.03 -3.33 15.01
C PHE A 100 -20.78 -4.52 14.40
N GLU A 101 -21.13 -5.52 15.21
CA GLU A 101 -21.86 -6.72 14.74
C GLU A 101 -23.38 -6.45 14.60
N GLU A 102 -23.87 -5.37 15.20
CA GLU A 102 -25.25 -4.93 15.11
C GLU A 102 -25.65 -4.58 13.67
N ALA A 103 -26.92 -4.78 13.35
CA ALA A 103 -27.48 -4.37 12.07
C ALA A 103 -27.49 -2.84 11.93
N GLU A 104 -27.29 -2.36 10.71
CA GLU A 104 -27.52 -0.94 10.40
C GLU A 104 -28.98 -0.57 10.73
N GLY A 105 -29.16 0.54 11.44
CA GLY A 105 -30.43 0.99 12.02
C GLY A 105 -30.63 0.61 13.49
N ALA A 106 -29.86 -0.33 14.04
CA ALA A 106 -29.92 -0.67 15.46
C ALA A 106 -29.48 0.51 16.34
N VAL A 107 -30.06 0.62 17.54
CA VAL A 107 -29.62 1.62 18.52
C VAL A 107 -28.37 1.11 19.22
N ILE A 108 -27.29 1.88 19.14
CA ILE A 108 -26.01 1.59 19.80
C ILE A 108 -25.66 2.71 20.78
N GLN A 109 -24.85 2.37 21.78
CA GLN A 109 -24.23 3.34 22.66
C GLN A 109 -22.78 3.57 22.24
N VAL A 110 -22.39 4.84 22.13
CA VAL A 110 -21.00 5.24 21.92
C VAL A 110 -20.46 5.67 23.28
N PRO A 111 -19.52 4.92 23.88
CA PRO A 111 -19.05 5.21 25.23
C PRO A 111 -18.21 6.49 25.29
N ARG A 112 -18.04 7.02 26.50
CA ARG A 112 -17.04 8.07 26.74
C ARG A 112 -15.64 7.52 26.47
N GLY A 113 -14.81 8.31 25.79
CA GLY A 113 -13.45 7.90 25.40
C GLY A 113 -13.39 6.94 24.21
N TYR A 114 -14.43 6.89 23.37
CA TYR A 114 -14.40 6.10 22.13
C TYR A 114 -13.24 6.50 21.20
N ASP A 115 -12.77 5.55 20.39
CA ASP A 115 -11.73 5.79 19.38
C ASP A 115 -12.34 6.42 18.11
N PRO A 116 -11.98 7.66 17.74
CA PRO A 116 -12.48 8.31 16.53
C PRO A 116 -12.04 7.65 15.22
N SER A 117 -11.02 6.78 15.26
CA SER A 117 -10.59 5.99 14.11
C SER A 117 -11.48 4.78 13.85
N GLU A 118 -12.19 4.29 14.88
CA GLU A 118 -13.18 3.21 14.75
C GLU A 118 -14.61 3.73 14.61
N ILE A 119 -14.96 4.81 15.34
CA ILE A 119 -16.34 5.30 15.43
C ILE A 119 -16.37 6.76 14.99
N LYS A 120 -17.04 7.02 13.86
CA LYS A 120 -17.35 8.38 13.41
C LYS A 120 -18.78 8.73 13.83
N VAL A 121 -18.92 9.59 14.84
CA VAL A 121 -20.23 10.14 15.24
C VAL A 121 -20.66 11.18 14.20
N VAL A 122 -21.89 11.04 13.68
CA VAL A 122 -22.46 11.92 12.64
C VAL A 122 -23.84 12.42 13.05
N GLY A 123 -24.28 13.55 12.49
CA GLY A 123 -25.58 14.18 12.79
C GLY A 123 -25.48 15.33 13.79
N ASN A 124 -26.55 15.59 14.53
CA ASN A 124 -26.61 16.66 15.53
C ASN A 124 -25.95 16.21 16.84
N VAL A 125 -24.63 16.36 16.91
CA VAL A 125 -23.84 16.00 18.10
C VAL A 125 -23.89 17.15 19.09
N GLN A 126 -24.64 16.99 20.18
CA GLN A 126 -24.70 17.94 21.29
C GLN A 126 -24.36 17.22 22.60
N GLY A 127 -23.65 17.92 23.49
CA GLY A 127 -23.19 17.38 24.76
C GLY A 127 -21.95 16.49 24.64
N GLU A 128 -21.67 15.76 25.71
CA GLU A 128 -20.54 14.84 25.82
C GLU A 128 -21.00 13.38 25.80
N PRO A 129 -20.15 12.44 25.36
CA PRO A 129 -20.47 11.03 25.45
C PRO A 129 -20.65 10.58 26.91
N PRO A 130 -21.43 9.51 27.16
CA PRO A 130 -21.90 8.53 26.18
C PRO A 130 -23.03 9.05 25.28
N PHE A 131 -22.92 8.76 23.98
CA PHE A 131 -23.99 9.06 23.03
C PHE A 131 -24.86 7.82 22.81
N SER A 132 -26.13 8.05 22.50
CA SER A 132 -27.05 7.00 22.05
C SER A 132 -27.54 7.38 20.66
N GLY A 133 -27.35 6.50 19.69
CA GLY A 133 -27.67 6.77 18.29
C GLY A 133 -27.97 5.52 17.50
N LYS A 134 -28.45 5.68 16.26
CA LYS A 134 -28.62 4.56 15.34
C LYS A 134 -27.32 4.31 14.59
N LEU A 135 -26.91 3.05 14.48
CA LEU A 135 -25.78 2.65 13.66
C LEU A 135 -26.12 2.88 12.19
N VAL A 136 -25.47 3.85 11.53
CA VAL A 136 -25.75 4.17 10.12
C VAL A 136 -25.00 3.24 9.18
N HIS A 137 -23.73 2.98 9.48
CA HIS A 137 -22.89 2.04 8.75
C HIS A 137 -22.02 1.30 9.76
N LYS A 138 -21.97 -0.02 9.67
CA LYS A 138 -21.28 -0.87 10.66
C LYS A 138 -19.75 -0.75 10.67
N GLY A 139 -19.20 -0.05 9.68
CA GLY A 139 -17.76 0.06 9.49
C GLY A 139 -17.12 -1.27 9.11
N TRP A 140 -15.83 -1.23 8.79
CA TRP A 140 -15.07 -2.42 8.41
C TRP A 140 -13.66 -2.34 9.00
N ARG A 141 -13.22 -3.40 9.66
CA ARG A 141 -11.88 -3.58 10.18
C ARG A 141 -11.18 -4.75 9.49
N ALA A 142 -9.88 -4.60 9.25
CA ALA A 142 -9.04 -5.70 8.79
C ALA A 142 -8.69 -6.61 9.98
N ALA A 143 -9.27 -7.81 10.02
CA ALA A 143 -8.98 -8.80 11.05
C ALA A 143 -7.67 -9.57 10.77
N LYS A 144 -7.28 -9.67 9.49
CA LYS A 144 -6.01 -10.25 9.03
C LYS A 144 -5.32 -9.28 8.08
N ARG A 145 -4.01 -9.42 7.88
CA ARG A 145 -3.26 -8.61 6.90
C ARG A 145 -2.18 -9.50 6.27
N SER A 146 -2.59 -10.42 5.42
CA SER A 146 -1.71 -11.47 4.85
C SER A 146 -1.33 -11.24 3.40
N LEU A 147 -1.20 -9.99 2.97
CA LEU A 147 -0.80 -9.67 1.60
C LEU A 147 0.64 -10.19 1.33
N PRO A 148 0.85 -11.19 0.46
CA PRO A 148 2.15 -11.82 0.25
C PRO A 148 3.18 -10.82 -0.28
N LYS A 149 4.35 -10.71 0.38
CA LYS A 149 5.43 -9.86 -0.11
C LYS A 149 5.92 -10.40 -1.46
N HIS A 150 6.11 -9.50 -2.42
CA HIS A 150 6.73 -9.86 -3.69
C HIS A 150 8.26 -9.78 -3.56
N VAL A 151 8.98 -10.68 -4.23
CA VAL A 151 10.43 -10.68 -4.31
C VAL A 151 10.80 -10.42 -5.77
N GLY A 152 11.34 -9.23 -6.05
CA GLY A 152 11.76 -8.83 -7.39
C GLY A 152 11.41 -7.37 -7.71
N GLU A 153 12.16 -6.77 -8.63
CA GLU A 153 11.86 -5.46 -9.22
C GLU A 153 10.91 -5.69 -10.40
N LEU A 154 9.61 -5.75 -10.13
CA LEU A 154 8.62 -5.60 -11.19
C LEU A 154 8.44 -4.11 -11.48
N ASN A 155 8.09 -3.78 -12.72
CA ASN A 155 7.59 -2.45 -13.04
C ASN A 155 6.33 -2.20 -12.18
N GLU A 156 6.48 -1.36 -11.16
CA GLU A 156 5.41 -1.06 -10.20
C GLU A 156 4.24 -0.32 -10.86
N GLU A 157 4.40 0.23 -12.07
CA GLU A 157 3.32 0.90 -12.81
C GLU A 157 2.36 -0.08 -13.51
N VAL A 158 2.76 -1.33 -13.72
CA VAL A 158 1.94 -2.34 -14.42
C VAL A 158 1.25 -3.24 -13.41
N ILE A 159 -0.09 -3.09 -13.29
CA ILE A 159 -0.90 -3.90 -12.37
C ILE A 159 -1.01 -5.35 -12.87
N VAL A 160 -1.43 -5.54 -14.13
CA VAL A 160 -1.51 -6.85 -14.81
C VAL A 160 -0.97 -6.68 -16.23
N PRO A 161 -0.11 -7.58 -16.74
CA PRO A 161 0.41 -7.49 -18.10
C PRO A 161 -0.71 -7.68 -19.13
N ALA A 162 -0.57 -7.03 -20.29
CA ALA A 162 -1.41 -7.34 -21.44
C ALA A 162 -1.06 -8.72 -22.00
N GLU A 163 -2.08 -9.53 -22.28
CA GLU A 163 -1.92 -10.83 -22.92
C GLU A 163 -2.09 -10.69 -24.44
N VAL A 164 -1.12 -11.20 -25.20
CA VAL A 164 -1.12 -11.13 -26.68
C VAL A 164 -0.98 -12.54 -27.23
N GLU A 165 -2.02 -13.01 -27.93
CA GLU A 165 -1.98 -14.27 -28.67
C GLU A 165 -1.24 -14.06 -29.99
N LEU A 166 -0.23 -14.90 -30.26
CA LEU A 166 0.52 -14.86 -31.53
C LEU A 166 -0.21 -15.68 -32.59
N THR A 167 -0.41 -15.10 -33.77
CA THR A 167 -1.16 -15.71 -34.88
C THR A 167 -0.27 -16.15 -36.05
N LYS A 168 1.00 -16.45 -35.79
CA LYS A 168 1.97 -16.93 -36.80
C LYS A 168 2.57 -18.27 -36.42
#